data_AF-A6K7U9-F1
#
_entry.id   AF-A6K7U9-F1
#
_cell.length_a   1.000
_cell.length_b   1.000
_cell.length_c   1.000
_cell.angle_alpha   90.00
_cell.angle_beta   90.00
_cell.angle_gamma   90.00
#
_symmetry.space_group_name_H-M   'P 1'
#
loop_
_entity.id
_entity.type
_entity.pdbx_description
1 polymer ?
#
loop_
_entity_poly.entity_id
_entity_poly.type
_entity_poly.pdbx_seq_one_letter_code
_entity_poly.pdbx_strand_id
1 'polypeptide(L)'
;MVEISTEELKQQFDQEIKVMAKCQHENLVELLGFSSDSDNLCLVYAYMPNGSLLDRLSCLDGTPPLSWHMRCKIARGAANGIRFLHENHHIHRDIKSANILLDQDFTAKISDFGLARASAKLAQTVMTSRIVGTTAYMAPEALRGEITPKSDIYSFGVVLLELITGLAAVDENREPQLLLDIKEEIEDKEKTIEDCTDEKMSDADPASVEAMYSVASQCLHEKKNRRPDIAKVQQLLQETSA
;
A
#
# COMPACT_ATOMS: atom_id res chain seq x y z
N MET A 1 12.57 7.27 -16.61
CA MET A 1 11.18 6.99 -16.99
C MET A 1 11.21 6.08 -18.21
N VAL A 2 10.69 4.86 -18.09
CA VAL A 2 10.45 4.01 -19.26
C VAL A 2 9.21 4.57 -19.95
N GLU A 3 9.30 4.93 -21.23
CA GLU A 3 8.14 5.35 -22.01
C GLU A 3 7.13 4.18 -22.08
N ILE A 4 5.97 4.37 -21.46
CA ILE A 4 4.86 3.41 -21.57
C ILE A 4 4.31 3.53 -22.99
N SER A 5 4.22 2.42 -23.71
CA SER A 5 3.66 2.46 -25.07
C SER A 5 2.16 2.80 -25.02
N THR A 6 1.63 3.39 -26.10
CA THR A 6 0.21 3.73 -26.19
C THR A 6 -0.70 2.51 -25.97
N GLU A 7 -0.28 1.34 -26.45
CA GLU A 7 -1.00 0.08 -26.23
C GLU A 7 -0.98 -0.35 -24.76
N GLU A 8 0.17 -0.21 -24.10
CA GLU A 8 0.28 -0.53 -22.68
C GLU A 8 -0.55 0.40 -21.80
N LEU A 9 -0.58 1.69 -22.13
CA LEU A 9 -1.42 2.68 -21.44
C LEU A 9 -2.90 2.35 -21.61
N LYS A 10 -3.32 1.99 -22.83
CA LYS A 10 -4.70 1.57 -23.11
C LYS A 10 -5.08 0.30 -22.35
N GLN A 11 -4.17 -0.67 -22.25
CA GLN A 11 -4.39 -1.88 -21.46
C GLN A 11 -4.57 -1.57 -19.96
N GLN A 12 -3.77 -0.67 -19.39
CA GLN A 12 -3.92 -0.25 -17.99
C GLN A 12 -5.25 0.48 -17.77
N PHE A 13 -5.64 1.37 -18.68
CA PHE A 13 -6.93 2.06 -18.65
C PHE A 13 -8.12 1.09 -18.68
N ASP A 14 -8.12 0.14 -19.63
CA ASP A 14 -9.19 -0.86 -19.75
C ASP A 14 -9.23 -1.79 -18.53
N GLN A 15 -8.05 -2.11 -17.97
CA GLN A 15 -7.92 -2.92 -16.75
C GLN A 15 -8.51 -2.19 -15.55
N GLU A 16 -8.21 -0.90 -15.38
CA GLU A 16 -8.74 -0.09 -14.29
C GLU A 16 -10.28 -0.01 -14.32
N ILE A 17 -10.86 0.31 -15.48
CA ILE A 17 -12.32 0.31 -15.67
C ILE A 17 -12.92 -1.06 -15.32
N LYS A 18 -12.30 -2.15 -15.79
CA LYS A 18 -12.79 -3.51 -15.56
C LYS A 18 -12.77 -3.92 -14.10
N VAL A 19 -11.75 -3.51 -13.34
CA VAL A 19 -11.66 -3.79 -11.90
C VAL A 19 -12.68 -2.95 -11.15
N MET A 20 -12.73 -1.65 -11.42
CA MET A 20 -13.62 -0.71 -10.75
C MET A 20 -15.11 -1.00 -11.00
N ALA A 21 -15.47 -1.55 -12.16
CA ALA A 21 -16.83 -1.98 -12.45
C ALA A 21 -17.31 -3.16 -11.57
N LYS A 22 -16.38 -3.93 -10.98
CA LYS A 22 -16.69 -5.10 -10.14
C LYS A 22 -16.39 -4.89 -8.67
N CYS A 23 -15.43 -4.01 -8.37
CA CYS A 23 -14.88 -3.83 -7.05
C CYS A 23 -15.36 -2.51 -6.44
N GLN A 24 -16.50 -2.56 -5.74
CA GLN A 24 -17.05 -1.42 -5.00
C GLN A 24 -16.99 -1.72 -3.50
N HIS A 25 -16.28 -0.89 -2.75
CA HIS A 25 -16.08 -1.06 -1.33
C HIS A 25 -15.70 0.28 -0.69
N GLU A 26 -16.04 0.47 0.60
CA GLU A 26 -15.80 1.72 1.33
C GLU A 26 -14.32 2.19 1.28
N ASN A 27 -13.39 1.22 1.28
CA ASN A 27 -11.95 1.46 1.22
C ASN A 27 -11.33 1.32 -0.17
N LEU A 28 -12.11 1.43 -1.25
CA LEU A 28 -11.60 1.61 -2.62
C LEU A 28 -12.12 2.96 -3.14
N VAL A 29 -11.35 3.63 -4.02
CA VAL A 29 -11.83 4.86 -4.67
C VAL A 29 -13.05 4.57 -5.53
N GLU A 30 -13.88 5.58 -5.80
CA GLU A 30 -15.06 5.42 -6.66
C GLU A 30 -14.78 6.01 -8.04
N LEU A 31 -14.89 5.17 -9.08
CA LEU A 31 -14.83 5.61 -10.48
C LEU A 31 -16.23 6.07 -10.91
N LEU A 32 -16.39 7.37 -11.18
CA LEU A 32 -17.65 7.99 -11.61
C LEU A 32 -17.89 7.84 -13.11
N GLY A 33 -16.81 7.76 -13.89
CA GLY A 33 -16.89 7.62 -15.34
C GLY A 33 -15.53 7.60 -16.00
N PHE A 34 -15.54 7.47 -17.31
CA PHE A 34 -14.35 7.49 -18.14
C PHE A 34 -14.67 8.14 -19.49
N SER A 35 -13.65 8.67 -20.15
CA SER A 35 -13.71 9.08 -21.55
C SER A 35 -12.61 8.41 -22.34
N SER A 36 -12.99 7.92 -23.51
CA SER A 36 -12.08 7.40 -24.53
C SER A 36 -12.33 8.08 -25.87
N ASP A 37 -12.93 9.27 -25.85
CA ASP A 37 -13.18 10.07 -27.04
C ASP A 37 -11.86 10.77 -27.41
N SER A 38 -11.35 10.57 -28.64
CA SER A 38 -10.04 11.04 -29.15
C SER A 38 -8.81 10.28 -28.61
N ASP A 39 -7.62 10.85 -28.81
CA ASP A 39 -6.33 10.25 -28.42
C ASP A 39 -6.03 10.33 -26.91
N ASN A 40 -6.93 10.95 -26.13
CA ASN A 40 -6.77 11.12 -24.69
C ASN A 40 -7.69 10.19 -23.91
N LEU A 41 -7.10 9.33 -23.08
CA LEU A 41 -7.82 8.47 -22.14
C LEU A 41 -8.01 9.22 -20.82
N CYS A 42 -9.23 9.33 -20.32
CA CYS A 42 -9.52 10.04 -19.07
C CYS A 42 -10.37 9.18 -18.12
N LEU A 43 -10.04 9.21 -16.84
CA LEU A 43 -10.80 8.58 -15.76
C LEU A 43 -11.29 9.65 -14.80
N VAL A 44 -12.54 9.55 -14.37
CA VAL A 44 -13.19 10.53 -13.48
C VAL A 44 -13.50 9.85 -12.16
N TYR A 45 -12.88 10.32 -11.08
CA TYR A 45 -13.03 9.77 -9.74
C TYR A 45 -13.77 10.71 -8.80
N ALA A 46 -14.37 10.16 -7.76
CA ALA A 46 -14.76 10.95 -6.60
C ALA A 46 -13.52 11.63 -6.00
N TYR A 47 -13.63 12.93 -5.70
CA TYR A 47 -12.50 13.71 -5.20
C TYR A 47 -12.12 13.32 -3.77
N MET A 48 -10.82 13.15 -3.53
CA MET A 48 -10.23 12.81 -2.23
C MET A 48 -9.57 14.06 -1.63
N PRO A 49 -10.27 14.83 -0.78
CA PRO A 49 -9.82 16.15 -0.35
C PRO A 49 -8.53 16.14 0.49
N ASN A 50 -8.20 15.01 1.13
CA ASN A 50 -6.97 14.89 1.91
C ASN A 50 -5.81 14.27 1.11
N GLY A 51 -5.98 14.06 -0.21
CA GLY A 51 -4.93 13.59 -1.10
C GLY A 51 -4.42 12.19 -0.75
N SER A 52 -3.14 11.93 -1.00
CA SER A 52 -2.50 10.64 -0.72
C SER A 52 -2.00 10.53 0.72
N LEU A 53 -1.86 9.30 1.21
CA LEU A 53 -1.21 9.02 2.49
C LEU A 53 0.25 9.49 2.49
N LEU A 54 0.96 9.36 1.36
CA LEU A 54 2.34 9.83 1.21
C LEU A 54 2.45 11.34 1.49
N ASP A 55 1.55 12.14 0.91
CA ASP A 55 1.54 13.59 1.09
C ASP A 55 1.18 13.97 2.54
N ARG A 56 0.28 13.21 3.17
CA ARG A 56 -0.13 13.48 4.56
C ARG A 56 0.93 13.07 5.59
N LEU A 57 1.70 12.01 5.35
CA LEU A 57 2.85 11.65 6.20
C LEU A 57 3.98 12.69 6.07
N SER A 58 4.23 13.19 4.87
CA SER A 58 5.24 14.24 4.62
C SER A 58 4.78 15.65 5.02
N CYS A 59 3.53 15.81 5.44
CA CYS A 59 2.93 17.10 5.76
C CYS A 59 3.04 18.11 4.59
N LEU A 60 2.94 17.60 3.35
CA LEU A 60 3.02 18.41 2.13
C LEU A 60 1.99 19.54 2.20
N ASP A 61 2.37 20.71 1.67
CA ASP A 61 1.59 21.95 1.71
C ASP A 61 1.28 22.46 3.13
N GLY A 62 2.04 22.01 4.13
CA GLY A 62 1.90 22.44 5.52
C GLY A 62 0.69 21.85 6.23
N THR A 63 0.14 20.74 5.74
CA THR A 63 -0.95 20.03 6.43
C THR A 63 -0.49 19.54 7.80
N PRO A 64 -1.35 19.57 8.83
CA PRO A 64 -0.97 19.10 10.16
C PRO A 64 -0.59 17.61 10.14
N PRO A 65 0.33 17.17 11.02
CA PRO A 65 0.68 15.76 11.14
C PRO A 65 -0.52 14.87 11.48
N LEU A 66 -0.58 13.69 10.85
CA LEU A 66 -1.55 12.66 11.23
C LEU A 66 -1.22 12.12 12.61
N SER A 67 -2.20 12.17 13.52
CA SER A 67 -2.13 11.53 14.84
C SER A 67 -2.01 10.01 14.70
N TRP A 68 -1.42 9.35 15.69
CA TRP A 68 -1.30 7.90 15.75
C TRP A 68 -2.66 7.19 15.64
N HIS A 69 -3.68 7.67 16.37
CA HIS A 69 -5.03 7.13 16.24
C HIS A 69 -5.54 7.17 14.78
N MET A 70 -5.27 8.26 14.06
CA MET A 70 -5.65 8.38 12.66
C MET A 70 -4.86 7.41 11.77
N ARG A 71 -3.55 7.25 12.00
CA ARG A 71 -2.71 6.29 11.28
C ARG A 71 -3.19 4.85 11.47
N CYS A 72 -3.57 4.48 12.69
CA CYS A 72 -4.20 3.19 12.98
C CYS A 72 -5.53 3.00 12.22
N LYS A 73 -6.40 4.03 12.17
CA LYS A 73 -7.64 3.99 11.36
C LYS A 73 -7.33 3.76 9.88
N ILE A 74 -6.36 4.49 9.34
CA ILE A 74 -5.92 4.39 7.94
C ILE A 74 -5.37 3.00 7.64
N ALA A 75 -4.49 2.45 8.50
CA ALA A 75 -3.94 1.10 8.37
C ALA A 75 -5.05 0.05 8.26
N ARG A 76 -6.05 0.09 9.15
CA ARG A 76 -7.20 -0.82 9.11
C ARG A 76 -8.04 -0.63 7.85
N GLY A 77 -8.31 0.61 7.45
CA GLY A 77 -9.07 0.91 6.23
C GLY A 77 -8.38 0.37 4.98
N ALA A 78 -7.08 0.61 4.83
CA ALA A 78 -6.28 0.08 3.74
C ALA A 78 -6.28 -1.46 3.73
N ALA A 79 -6.08 -2.09 4.89
CA ALA A 79 -6.15 -3.55 5.01
C ALA A 79 -7.52 -4.12 4.61
N ASN A 80 -8.62 -3.43 4.97
CA ASN A 80 -9.97 -3.82 4.56
C ASN A 80 -10.14 -3.75 3.03
N GLY A 81 -9.63 -2.69 2.39
CA GLY A 81 -9.65 -2.53 0.93
C GLY A 81 -8.86 -3.65 0.23
N ILE A 82 -7.65 -3.95 0.70
CA ILE A 82 -6.82 -5.04 0.16
C ILE A 82 -7.52 -6.39 0.37
N ARG A 83 -8.12 -6.63 1.53
CA ARG A 83 -8.88 -7.86 1.80
C ARG A 83 -10.00 -8.04 0.81
N PHE A 84 -10.79 -7.00 0.58
CA PHE A 84 -11.88 -7.04 -0.38
C PHE A 84 -11.38 -7.39 -1.79
N LEU A 85 -10.25 -6.83 -2.24
CA LEU A 85 -9.65 -7.19 -3.52
C LEU A 85 -9.27 -8.68 -3.57
N HIS A 86 -8.58 -9.18 -2.54
CA HIS A 86 -8.13 -10.57 -2.49
C HIS A 86 -9.30 -11.57 -2.44
N GLU A 87 -10.36 -11.26 -1.68
CA GLU A 87 -11.61 -12.03 -1.64
C GLU A 87 -12.33 -12.04 -3.01
N ASN A 88 -12.24 -10.94 -3.75
CA ASN A 88 -12.73 -10.84 -5.12
C ASN A 88 -11.70 -11.30 -6.18
N HIS A 89 -10.66 -12.01 -5.77
CA HIS A 89 -9.63 -12.60 -6.62
C HIS A 89 -8.86 -11.57 -7.48
N HIS A 90 -8.56 -10.39 -6.94
CA HIS A 90 -7.71 -9.39 -7.57
C HIS A 90 -6.43 -9.18 -6.77
N ILE A 91 -5.31 -9.03 -7.48
CA ILE A 91 -4.00 -8.66 -6.93
C ILE A 91 -3.70 -7.26 -7.45
N HIS A 92 -3.35 -6.32 -6.57
CA HIS A 92 -3.16 -4.92 -6.93
C HIS A 92 -1.83 -4.68 -7.64
N ARG A 93 -0.73 -5.28 -7.13
CA ARG A 93 0.65 -5.20 -7.67
C ARG A 93 1.35 -3.85 -7.55
N ASP A 94 0.73 -2.83 -6.96
CA ASP A 94 1.34 -1.51 -6.74
C ASP A 94 0.74 -0.84 -5.49
N ILE A 95 0.64 -1.60 -4.40
CA ILE A 95 0.31 -1.07 -3.08
C ILE A 95 1.47 -0.19 -2.61
N LYS A 96 1.18 1.08 -2.32
CA LYS A 96 2.12 2.08 -1.79
C LYS A 96 1.32 3.23 -1.18
N SER A 97 1.94 4.05 -0.33
CA SER A 97 1.28 5.19 0.31
C SER A 97 0.73 6.22 -0.70
N ALA A 98 1.36 6.37 -1.88
CA ALA A 98 0.84 7.22 -2.95
C ALA A 98 -0.50 6.73 -3.54
N ASN A 99 -0.76 5.42 -3.49
CA ASN A 99 -1.97 4.77 -4.02
C ASN A 99 -3.01 4.48 -2.92
N ILE A 100 -2.85 5.08 -1.74
CA ILE A 100 -3.82 5.07 -0.65
C ILE A 100 -4.26 6.52 -0.45
N LEU A 101 -5.44 6.85 -0.96
CA LEU A 101 -6.02 8.18 -0.85
C LEU A 101 -6.89 8.32 0.39
N LEU A 102 -7.16 9.56 0.78
CA LEU A 102 -7.88 9.91 1.99
C LEU A 102 -9.07 10.81 1.67
N ASP A 103 -10.27 10.35 2.03
CA ASP A 103 -11.49 11.17 1.91
C ASP A 103 -11.58 12.24 3.01
N GLN A 104 -12.72 12.96 3.08
CA GLN A 104 -12.94 14.05 4.03
C GLN A 104 -12.78 13.63 5.50
N ASP A 105 -13.06 12.36 5.83
CA ASP A 105 -12.99 11.81 7.18
C ASP A 105 -11.68 11.02 7.41
N PHE A 106 -10.68 11.21 6.54
CA PHE A 106 -9.42 10.46 6.52
C PHE A 106 -9.64 8.94 6.40
N THR A 107 -10.72 8.52 5.74
CA THR A 107 -10.93 7.11 5.43
C THR A 107 -10.01 6.72 4.28
N ALA A 108 -9.21 5.69 4.49
CA ALA A 108 -8.28 5.17 3.49
C ALA A 108 -9.04 4.52 2.32
N LYS A 109 -8.69 4.90 1.09
CA LYS A 109 -9.22 4.34 -0.15
C LYS A 109 -8.08 3.96 -1.10
N ILE A 110 -8.00 2.67 -1.44
CA ILE A 110 -7.01 2.18 -2.41
C ILE A 110 -7.37 2.67 -3.81
N SER A 111 -6.38 3.13 -4.57
CA SER A 111 -6.51 3.68 -5.92
C SER A 111 -5.49 3.07 -6.90
N ASP A 112 -5.57 3.43 -8.18
CA ASP A 112 -4.62 3.06 -9.24
C ASP A 112 -4.57 1.53 -9.52
N PHE A 113 -5.65 1.06 -10.15
CA PHE A 113 -5.83 -0.37 -10.48
C PHE A 113 -5.30 -0.73 -11.87
N GLY A 114 -4.57 0.16 -12.54
CA GLY A 114 -4.08 -0.06 -13.90
C GLY A 114 -3.16 -1.28 -14.02
N LEU A 115 -2.41 -1.59 -12.96
CA LEU A 115 -1.53 -2.76 -12.88
C LEU A 115 -2.19 -4.01 -12.30
N ALA A 116 -3.42 -3.89 -11.78
CA ALA A 116 -4.11 -4.97 -11.10
C ALA A 116 -4.34 -6.18 -12.02
N ARG A 117 -4.31 -7.38 -11.44
CA ARG A 117 -4.51 -8.63 -12.17
C ARG A 117 -5.54 -9.50 -11.48
N ALA A 118 -6.45 -10.04 -12.28
CA ALA A 118 -7.31 -11.13 -11.82
C ALA A 118 -6.44 -12.36 -11.52
N SER A 119 -6.61 -12.92 -10.33
CA SER A 119 -5.97 -14.14 -9.88
C SER A 119 -6.87 -15.34 -10.21
N ALA A 120 -6.36 -16.29 -10.99
CA ALA A 120 -7.06 -17.54 -11.28
C ALA A 120 -6.93 -18.48 -10.07
N LYS A 121 -7.85 -18.33 -9.10
CA LYS A 121 -7.88 -19.02 -7.79
C LYS A 121 -6.69 -18.63 -6.88
N LEU A 122 -6.98 -18.41 -5.60
CA LEU A 122 -6.07 -17.96 -4.52
C LEU A 122 -4.71 -18.70 -4.38
N ALA A 123 -4.51 -19.82 -5.06
CA ALA A 123 -3.36 -20.71 -4.87
C ALA A 123 -2.36 -20.77 -6.03
N GLN A 124 -2.61 -20.14 -7.18
CA GLN A 124 -1.71 -20.25 -8.34
C GLN A 124 -0.83 -19.02 -8.51
N THR A 125 0.45 -19.21 -8.17
CA THR A 125 1.56 -18.38 -8.63
C THR A 125 1.58 -18.37 -10.16
N VAL A 126 1.58 -17.18 -10.76
CA VAL A 126 1.74 -16.99 -12.21
C VAL A 126 3.06 -16.28 -12.48
N MET A 127 3.80 -16.73 -13.48
CA MET A 127 5.03 -16.06 -13.92
C MET A 127 4.73 -15.08 -15.06
N THR A 128 5.36 -13.91 -15.04
CA THR A 128 5.35 -12.95 -16.14
C THR A 128 6.77 -12.46 -16.44
N SER A 129 7.05 -12.20 -17.71
CA SER A 129 8.27 -11.50 -18.13
C SER A 129 8.21 -10.00 -17.89
N ARG A 130 7.00 -9.43 -17.67
CA ARG A 130 6.79 -7.99 -17.48
C ARG A 130 6.69 -7.66 -15.99
N ILE A 131 7.83 -7.29 -15.42
CA ILE A 131 7.95 -6.83 -14.04
C ILE A 131 7.50 -5.35 -13.99
N VAL A 132 6.51 -5.07 -13.15
CA VAL A 132 5.92 -3.74 -12.94
C VAL A 132 5.62 -3.56 -11.45
N GLY A 133 5.57 -2.30 -11.01
CA GLY A 133 5.39 -1.90 -9.62
C GLY A 133 6.46 -0.90 -9.19
N THR A 134 6.33 -0.40 -7.97
CA THR A 134 7.27 0.58 -7.39
C THR A 134 8.34 -0.12 -6.57
N THR A 135 9.60 -0.10 -7.04
CA THR A 135 10.71 -0.94 -6.53
C THR A 135 10.84 -0.98 -5.01
N ALA A 136 10.75 0.16 -4.31
CA ALA A 136 10.90 0.24 -2.85
C ALA A 136 9.81 -0.52 -2.06
N TYR A 137 8.70 -0.90 -2.71
CA TYR A 137 7.59 -1.66 -2.13
C TYR A 137 7.54 -3.10 -2.62
N MET A 138 8.34 -3.47 -3.63
CA MET A 138 8.19 -4.75 -4.32
C MET A 138 8.75 -5.92 -3.52
N ALA A 139 7.93 -6.96 -3.38
CA ALA A 139 8.38 -8.22 -2.81
C ALA A 139 9.49 -8.89 -3.66
N PRO A 140 10.40 -9.67 -3.05
CA PRO A 140 11.48 -10.37 -3.76
C PRO A 140 11.01 -11.27 -4.90
N GLU A 141 9.86 -11.92 -4.77
CA GLU A 141 9.26 -12.71 -5.85
C GLU A 141 8.63 -11.86 -6.95
N ALA A 142 8.08 -10.68 -6.62
CA ALA A 142 7.54 -9.75 -7.61
C ALA A 142 8.65 -9.19 -8.51
N LEU A 143 9.82 -8.90 -7.93
CA LEU A 143 11.05 -8.54 -8.68
C LEU A 143 11.55 -9.67 -9.58
N ARG A 144 11.16 -10.92 -9.33
CA ARG A 144 11.44 -12.09 -10.19
C ARG A 144 10.33 -12.37 -11.20
N GLY A 145 9.33 -11.49 -11.31
CA GLY A 145 8.20 -11.64 -12.22
C GLY A 145 7.11 -12.59 -11.71
N GLU A 146 7.11 -12.93 -10.42
CA GLU A 146 6.06 -13.75 -9.83
C GLU A 146 4.84 -12.90 -9.44
N ILE A 147 3.65 -13.33 -9.86
CA ILE A 147 2.37 -12.71 -9.50
C ILE A 147 1.68 -13.59 -8.45
N THR A 148 1.47 -13.01 -7.27
CA THR A 148 0.83 -13.67 -6.12
C THR A 148 0.18 -12.62 -5.21
N PRO A 149 -0.96 -12.88 -4.56
CA PRO A 149 -1.52 -11.96 -3.56
C PRO A 149 -0.54 -11.68 -2.40
N LYS A 150 0.41 -12.58 -2.15
CA LYS A 150 1.44 -12.40 -1.12
C LYS A 150 2.40 -11.24 -1.38
N SER A 151 2.51 -10.76 -2.63
CA SER A 151 3.32 -9.58 -2.93
C SER A 151 2.65 -8.30 -2.42
N ASP A 152 1.32 -8.19 -2.51
CA ASP A 152 0.58 -7.04 -1.96
C ASP A 152 0.74 -6.96 -0.43
N ILE A 153 0.81 -8.11 0.25
CA ILE A 153 1.04 -8.18 1.71
C ILE A 153 2.39 -7.57 2.07
N TYR A 154 3.44 -7.89 1.31
CA TYR A 154 4.78 -7.35 1.54
C TYR A 154 4.80 -5.83 1.33
N SER A 155 4.24 -5.37 0.21
CA SER A 155 4.14 -3.94 -0.09
C SER A 155 3.34 -3.18 0.98
N PHE A 156 2.28 -3.78 1.52
CA PHE A 156 1.55 -3.23 2.65
C PHE A 156 2.38 -3.19 3.94
N GLY A 157 3.27 -4.15 4.16
CA GLY A 157 4.26 -4.10 5.25
C GLY A 157 5.16 -2.87 5.19
N VAL A 158 5.59 -2.46 3.99
CA VAL A 158 6.34 -1.20 3.81
C VAL A 158 5.47 0.00 4.18
N VAL A 159 4.20 0.04 3.74
CA VAL A 159 3.26 1.11 4.11
C VAL A 159 3.04 1.20 5.63
N LEU A 160 2.98 0.06 6.34
CA LEU A 160 2.89 0.05 7.80
C LEU A 160 4.14 0.67 8.46
N LEU A 161 5.34 0.43 7.91
CA LEU A 161 6.55 1.12 8.36
C LEU A 161 6.48 2.63 8.08
N GLU A 162 5.99 3.05 6.91
CA GLU A 162 5.80 4.48 6.60
C GLU A 162 4.82 5.13 7.58
N LEU A 163 3.75 4.43 7.98
CA LEU A 163 2.81 4.92 8.99
C LEU A 163 3.46 5.07 10.38
N ILE A 164 4.34 4.16 10.78
CA ILE A 164 5.03 4.24 12.08
C ILE A 164 6.07 5.37 12.08
N THR A 165 6.89 5.42 11.03
CA THR A 165 8.09 6.26 10.97
C THR A 165 7.83 7.65 10.39
N GLY A 166 6.75 7.82 9.62
CA GLY A 166 6.51 9.04 8.83
C GLY A 166 7.55 9.28 7.74
N LEU A 167 8.37 8.27 7.44
CA LEU A 167 9.43 8.32 6.44
C LEU A 167 8.97 7.69 5.13
N ALA A 168 9.45 8.22 3.99
CA ALA A 168 9.19 7.61 2.69
C ALA A 168 9.95 6.28 2.52
N ALA A 169 9.37 5.36 1.76
CA ALA A 169 9.97 4.05 1.46
C ALA A 169 11.37 4.12 0.84
N VAL A 170 11.69 5.19 0.10
CA VAL A 170 13.02 5.49 -0.41
C VAL A 170 13.33 6.99 -0.29
N ASP A 171 14.52 7.32 0.16
CA ASP A 171 15.06 8.68 0.20
C ASP A 171 16.57 8.65 -0.09
N GLU A 172 16.99 9.27 -1.20
CA GLU A 172 18.39 9.30 -1.63
C GLU A 172 19.30 10.11 -0.67
N ASN A 173 18.71 10.93 0.20
CA ASN A 173 19.42 11.78 1.15
C ASN A 173 19.43 11.20 2.58
N ARG A 174 18.87 10.00 2.79
CA ARG A 174 18.83 9.30 4.09
C ARG A 174 19.75 8.08 4.07
N GLU A 175 20.32 7.76 5.24
CA GLU A 175 20.97 6.48 5.52
C GLU A 175 20.17 5.74 6.61
N PRO A 176 19.62 4.54 6.33
CA PRO A 176 19.62 3.86 5.03
C PRO A 176 18.65 4.50 4.02
N GLN A 177 18.95 4.35 2.73
CA GLN A 177 18.12 4.90 1.66
C GLN A 177 16.74 4.25 1.61
N LEU A 178 16.68 2.92 1.77
CA LEU A 178 15.42 2.18 1.80
C LEU A 178 14.90 2.08 3.23
N LEU A 179 13.60 2.33 3.38
CA LEU A 179 12.94 2.18 4.69
C LEU A 179 12.95 0.72 5.17
N LEU A 180 12.97 -0.22 4.23
CA LEU A 180 13.05 -1.64 4.52
C LEU A 180 14.29 -2.01 5.34
N ASP A 181 15.41 -1.31 5.12
CA ASP A 181 16.67 -1.61 5.79
C ASP A 181 16.62 -1.24 7.30
N ILE A 182 15.70 -0.36 7.71
CA ILE A 182 15.43 -0.10 9.15
C ILE A 182 14.98 -1.38 9.86
N LYS A 183 14.29 -2.29 9.15
CA LYS A 183 13.92 -3.60 9.71
C LYS A 183 15.16 -4.39 10.13
N GLU A 184 16.22 -4.37 9.32
CA GLU A 184 17.48 -5.07 9.61
C GLU A 184 18.19 -4.42 10.80
N GLU A 185 18.27 -3.07 10.85
CA GLU A 185 18.83 -2.34 12.00
C GLU A 185 18.12 -2.68 13.32
N ILE A 186 16.78 -2.84 13.29
CA ILE A 186 15.99 -3.23 14.47
C ILE A 186 16.22 -4.71 14.83
N GLU A 187 16.29 -5.60 13.84
CA GLU A 187 16.55 -7.04 14.06
C GLU A 187 17.95 -7.28 14.65
N ASP A 188 18.93 -6.50 14.23
CA ASP A 188 20.31 -6.53 14.73
C ASP A 188 20.50 -5.74 16.05
N LYS A 189 19.42 -5.13 16.56
CA LYS A 189 19.37 -4.34 17.80
C LYS A 189 20.28 -3.10 17.77
N GLU A 190 20.54 -2.57 16.59
CA GLU A 190 21.23 -1.30 16.41
C GLU A 190 20.31 -0.12 16.74
N LYS A 191 19.00 -0.29 16.50
CA LYS A 191 17.94 0.63 16.87
C LYS A 191 16.73 -0.11 17.44
N THR A 192 15.85 0.62 18.12
CA THR A 192 14.52 0.15 18.49
C THR A 192 13.47 0.76 17.56
N ILE A 193 12.25 0.19 17.56
CA ILE A 193 11.14 0.82 16.83
C ILE A 193 10.76 2.18 17.42
N GLU A 194 10.96 2.36 18.73
CA GLU A 194 10.72 3.64 19.41
C GLU A 194 11.63 4.74 18.83
N ASP A 195 12.91 4.43 18.59
CA ASP A 195 13.88 5.35 17.98
C ASP A 195 13.50 5.79 16.55
N CYS A 196 12.68 4.99 15.87
CA CYS A 196 12.24 5.22 14.51
C CYS A 196 10.81 5.78 14.43
N THR A 197 10.09 5.85 15.55
CA THR A 197 8.71 6.31 15.60
C THR A 197 8.62 7.80 15.29
N ASP A 198 7.64 8.18 14.47
CA ASP A 198 7.51 9.57 14.03
C ASP A 198 7.25 10.54 15.20
N GLU A 199 8.24 11.37 15.52
CA GLU A 199 8.18 12.39 16.57
C GLU A 199 7.09 13.46 16.33
N LYS A 200 6.56 13.56 15.10
CA LYS A 200 5.44 14.46 14.78
C LYS A 200 4.11 14.00 15.40
N MET A 201 4.02 12.76 15.88
CA MET A 201 2.83 12.22 16.55
C MET A 201 2.87 12.53 18.04
N SER A 202 1.76 13.03 18.59
CA SER A 202 1.65 13.35 20.02
C SER A 202 0.94 12.27 20.85
N ASP A 203 0.25 11.33 20.20
CA ASP A 203 -0.66 10.33 20.78
C ASP A 203 -0.20 8.89 20.55
N ALA A 204 1.06 8.68 20.15
CA ALA A 204 1.62 7.36 19.93
C ALA A 204 1.84 6.63 21.27
N ASP A 205 1.24 5.45 21.40
CA ASP A 205 1.47 4.56 22.53
C ASP A 205 2.49 3.48 22.13
N PRO A 206 3.57 3.25 22.90
CA PRO A 206 4.61 2.30 22.53
C PRO A 206 4.09 0.87 22.27
N ALA A 207 3.09 0.40 23.01
CA ALA A 207 2.60 -0.97 22.87
C ALA A 207 1.85 -1.18 21.55
N SER A 208 1.02 -0.22 21.12
CA SER A 208 0.38 -0.32 19.80
C SER A 208 1.35 -0.06 18.65
N VAL A 209 2.37 0.78 18.84
CA VAL A 209 3.46 0.95 17.86
C VAL A 209 4.20 -0.38 17.66
N GLU A 210 4.61 -1.04 18.74
CA GLU A 210 5.24 -2.36 18.69
C GLU A 210 4.34 -3.42 18.04
N ALA A 211 3.04 -3.39 18.34
CA ALA A 211 2.08 -4.31 17.73
C ALA A 211 1.95 -4.08 16.22
N MET A 212 1.84 -2.83 15.75
CA MET A 212 1.81 -2.53 14.32
C MET A 212 3.14 -2.90 13.63
N TYR A 213 4.27 -2.66 14.30
CA TYR A 213 5.58 -3.08 13.80
C TYR A 213 5.70 -4.60 13.68
N SER A 214 5.21 -5.35 14.66
CA SER A 214 5.16 -6.82 14.59
C SER A 214 4.34 -7.31 13.39
N VAL A 215 3.22 -6.64 13.08
CA VAL A 215 2.44 -6.93 11.87
C VAL A 215 3.23 -6.59 10.61
N ALA A 216 3.88 -5.43 10.56
CA ALA A 216 4.71 -5.01 9.43
C ALA A 216 5.86 -6.00 9.18
N SER A 217 6.60 -6.39 10.22
CA SER A 217 7.70 -7.35 10.14
C SER A 217 7.25 -8.73 9.62
N GLN A 218 6.09 -9.22 10.09
CA GLN A 218 5.50 -10.46 9.56
C GLN A 218 5.13 -10.36 8.07
N CYS A 219 4.62 -9.20 7.63
CA CYS A 219 4.32 -8.93 6.22
C CYS A 219 5.60 -8.88 5.36
N LEU A 220 6.69 -8.35 5.92
CA LEU A 220 7.98 -8.17 5.26
C LEU A 220 8.87 -9.42 5.28
N HIS A 221 8.36 -10.58 5.71
CA HIS A 221 9.14 -11.81 5.66
C HIS A 221 9.52 -12.16 4.21
N GLU A 222 10.81 -12.33 3.94
CA GLU A 222 11.38 -12.67 2.61
C GLU A 222 10.68 -13.84 1.90
N LYS A 223 10.47 -14.94 2.62
CA LYS A 223 9.67 -16.08 2.16
C LYS A 223 8.18 -15.74 2.14
N LYS A 224 7.63 -15.48 0.95
CA LYS A 224 6.19 -15.20 0.69
C LYS A 224 5.19 -16.12 1.43
N ASN A 225 5.51 -17.41 1.57
CA ASN A 225 4.63 -18.39 2.23
C ASN A 225 4.63 -18.32 3.76
N ARG A 226 5.57 -17.57 4.36
CA ARG A 226 5.61 -17.29 5.79
C ARG A 226 4.91 -15.99 6.17
N ARG A 227 4.58 -15.14 5.18
CA ARG A 227 3.78 -13.94 5.39
C ARG A 227 2.35 -14.35 5.75
N PRO A 228 1.66 -13.60 6.62
CA PRO A 228 0.23 -13.80 6.87
C PRO A 228 -0.58 -13.61 5.57
N ASP A 229 -1.83 -14.04 5.57
CA ASP A 229 -2.80 -13.53 4.60
C ASP A 229 -3.39 -12.21 5.09
N ILE A 230 -4.07 -11.49 4.20
CA ILE A 230 -4.64 -10.17 4.53
C ILE A 230 -5.72 -10.26 5.62
N ALA A 231 -6.44 -11.37 5.72
CA ALA A 231 -7.43 -11.58 6.77
C ALA A 231 -6.77 -11.62 8.16
N LYS A 232 -5.62 -12.29 8.28
CA LYS A 232 -4.85 -12.30 9.51
C LYS A 232 -4.23 -10.94 9.82
N VAL A 233 -3.72 -10.22 8.81
CA VAL A 233 -3.21 -8.84 8.99
C VAL A 233 -4.31 -7.93 9.55
N GLN A 234 -5.50 -7.97 8.95
CA GLN A 234 -6.64 -7.17 9.40
C GLN A 234 -7.03 -7.51 10.84
N GLN A 235 -7.06 -8.80 11.20
CA GLN A 235 -7.33 -9.23 12.58
C GLN A 235 -6.32 -8.61 13.57
N LEU A 236 -5.03 -8.71 13.26
CA LEU A 236 -3.97 -8.18 14.13
C LEU A 236 -4.05 -6.65 14.26
N LEU A 237 -4.38 -5.93 13.18
CA LEU A 237 -4.54 -4.48 13.21
C LEU A 237 -5.80 -4.02 13.97
N GLN A 238 -6.84 -4.85 14.08
CA GLN A 238 -7.99 -4.59 14.93
C GLN A 238 -7.65 -4.74 16.42
N GLU A 239 -6.79 -5.71 16.75
CA GLU A 239 -6.31 -5.97 18.12
C GLU A 239 -5.32 -4.89 18.60
N THR A 240 -4.67 -4.16 17.68
CA THR A 240 -3.67 -3.11 17.96
C THR A 240 -4.27 -1.80 18.49
N SER A 241 -5.60 -1.64 18.50
CA SER A 241 -6.28 -0.40 18.91
C SER A 241 -7.25 -0.58 20.09
N ALA A 242 -7.09 -1.69 20.82
CA ALA A 242 -7.85 -2.00 22.03
C ALA A 242 -7.12 -1.53 23.30
#